data_AF-A0A967VA12-F1
#
_entry.id   AF-A0A967VA12-F1
#
_cell.length_a   1.000
_cell.length_b   1.000
_cell.length_c   1.000
_cell.angle_alpha   90.00
_cell.angle_beta   90.00
_cell.angle_gamma   90.00
#
_symmetry.space_group_name_H-M   'P 1'
#
loop_
_entity.id
_entity.type
_entity.pdbx_description
1 polymer ?
#
loop_
_entity_poly.entity_id
_entity_poly.type
_entity_poly.pdbx_seq_one_letter_code
_entity_poly.pdbx_strand_id
1 'polypeptide(L)'
;MNMLKKYRFVIVAALVLCAVYSVYALYEVTNEGAWPKNWPKQLEPLRKQAHTMVHSQRGAIHVIPFTSRAEFEAAWPHILSVKSSKAPLILLRSPDKSLGEIKAGVRIFSPLTGTLITPKGTQYPPGAEAHIRDGKFLKIGPPWPDHVKSESGALPKFVLYENDKWTPYTKKKAKEYSDKRLHHIRRARTEIELVVDGDIVDLNRIPLPLDTPIIDKRFRDVKIDPLF
;
A
#
# COMPACT_ATOMS: atom_id res chain seq x y z
N MET A 1 57.05 19.74 -1.21
CA MET A 1 55.88 19.95 -0.33
C MET A 1 54.65 20.57 -1.04
N ASN A 2 54.48 20.42 -2.37
CA ASN A 2 53.30 20.92 -3.11
C ASN A 2 52.41 19.80 -3.72
N MET A 3 52.92 18.56 -3.79
CA MET A 3 52.16 17.41 -4.30
C MET A 3 51.02 16.99 -3.36
N LEU A 4 51.24 17.01 -2.03
CA LEU A 4 50.23 16.59 -1.05
C LEU A 4 48.95 17.47 -1.05
N LYS A 5 49.05 18.76 -1.41
CA LYS A 5 47.91 19.68 -1.49
C LYS A 5 47.01 19.40 -2.69
N LYS A 6 47.58 18.96 -3.82
CA LYS A 6 46.80 18.62 -5.04
C LYS A 6 45.96 17.36 -4.84
N TYR A 7 46.49 16.33 -4.17
CA TYR A 7 45.74 15.09 -3.92
C TYR A 7 44.61 15.26 -2.90
N ARG A 8 44.78 16.16 -1.91
CA ARG A 8 43.70 16.46 -0.94
C ARG A 8 42.44 16.97 -1.63
N PHE A 9 42.56 17.85 -2.62
CA PHE A 9 41.41 18.40 -3.33
C PHE A 9 40.67 17.33 -4.16
N VAL A 10 41.42 16.44 -4.81
CA VAL A 10 40.86 15.32 -5.59
C VAL A 10 40.15 14.31 -4.68
N ILE A 11 40.72 14.01 -3.50
CA ILE A 11 40.10 13.09 -2.53
C ILE A 11 38.83 13.67 -1.94
N VAL A 12 38.81 14.96 -1.58
CA VAL A 12 37.58 15.62 -1.09
C VAL A 12 36.50 15.66 -2.17
N ALA A 13 36.85 15.99 -3.42
CA ALA A 13 35.89 15.99 -4.52
C ALA A 13 35.31 14.59 -4.80
N ALA A 14 36.14 13.54 -4.75
CA ALA A 14 35.69 12.15 -4.91
C ALA A 14 34.76 11.70 -3.77
N LEU A 15 35.04 12.09 -2.52
CA LEU A 15 34.18 11.78 -1.37
C LEU A 15 32.83 12.51 -1.43
N VAL A 16 32.81 13.77 -1.89
CA VAL A 16 31.57 14.51 -2.11
C VAL A 16 30.74 13.87 -3.23
N LEU A 17 31.35 13.43 -4.33
CA LEU A 17 30.68 12.71 -5.42
C LEU A 17 30.12 11.35 -4.98
N CYS A 18 30.83 10.63 -4.10
CA CYS A 18 30.32 9.40 -3.49
C CYS A 18 29.25 9.64 -2.39
N ALA A 19 29.12 10.85 -1.86
CA ALA A 19 28.06 11.17 -0.91
C ALA A 19 26.71 11.49 -1.58
N VAL A 20 26.69 11.67 -2.91
CA VAL A 20 25.47 11.99 -3.69
C VAL A 20 24.80 10.76 -4.33
N TYR A 21 25.21 9.53 -3.98
CA TYR A 21 24.50 8.35 -4.45
C TYR A 21 23.03 8.42 -4.04
N SER A 22 22.15 8.51 -5.03
CA SER A 22 20.71 8.53 -4.83
C SER A 22 20.30 7.18 -4.25
N VAL A 23 20.10 7.13 -2.93
CA VAL A 23 19.43 6.01 -2.29
C VAL A 23 17.97 6.08 -2.74
N TYR A 24 17.62 5.33 -3.77
CA TYR A 24 16.24 5.18 -4.20
C TYR A 24 15.48 4.45 -3.10
N ALA A 25 14.70 5.19 -2.32
CA ALA A 25 13.82 4.59 -1.33
C ALA A 25 12.75 3.74 -2.05
N LEU A 26 12.60 2.49 -1.61
CA LEU A 26 11.57 1.58 -2.12
C LEU A 26 10.14 2.09 -1.84
N TYR A 27 10.02 2.93 -0.80
CA TYR A 27 8.80 3.57 -0.37
C TYR A 27 8.94 5.09 -0.40
N GLU A 28 7.90 5.76 -0.85
CA GLU A 28 7.66 7.16 -0.55
C GLU A 28 6.81 7.23 0.73
N VAL A 29 7.22 8.04 1.70
CA VAL A 29 6.54 8.15 3.00
C VAL A 29 6.11 9.60 3.22
N THR A 30 4.83 9.79 3.55
CA THR A 30 4.28 11.08 3.93
C THR A 30 3.75 11.03 5.36
N ASN A 31 4.00 12.09 6.15
CA ASN A 31 3.52 12.23 7.53
C ASN A 31 2.05 12.68 7.61
N GLU A 32 1.32 12.51 6.51
CA GLU A 32 -0.12 12.75 6.41
C GLU A 32 -0.76 11.66 5.55
N GLY A 33 -2.07 11.51 5.68
CA GLY A 33 -2.89 10.70 4.79
C GLY A 33 -2.83 11.24 3.37
N ALA A 34 -2.47 10.41 2.38
CA ALA A 34 -2.41 10.77 0.97
C ALA A 34 -3.46 10.00 0.16
N TRP A 35 -4.62 9.71 0.74
CA TRP A 35 -5.69 9.01 0.03
C TRP A 35 -6.37 9.90 -1.02
N PRO A 36 -7.04 9.30 -2.03
CA PRO A 36 -7.64 10.04 -3.12
C PRO A 36 -8.88 10.86 -2.71
N LYS A 37 -9.15 11.94 -3.45
CA LYS A 37 -10.26 12.88 -3.19
C LYS A 37 -11.67 12.27 -3.22
N ASN A 38 -11.83 11.07 -3.80
CA ASN A 38 -13.12 10.38 -3.86
C ASN A 38 -13.41 9.53 -2.61
N TRP A 39 -12.48 9.46 -1.65
CA TRP A 39 -12.76 8.85 -0.35
C TRP A 39 -13.76 9.70 0.45
N PRO A 40 -14.44 9.12 1.46
CA PRO A 40 -15.42 9.84 2.27
C PRO A 40 -14.81 11.08 2.93
N LYS A 41 -15.49 12.23 2.78
CA LYS A 41 -15.05 13.51 3.35
C LYS A 41 -14.89 13.47 4.87
N GLN A 42 -15.59 12.57 5.54
CA GLN A 42 -15.51 12.35 6.99
C GLN A 42 -14.14 11.82 7.44
N LEU A 43 -13.33 11.27 6.53
CA LEU A 43 -11.96 10.87 6.83
C LEU A 43 -10.97 12.03 6.74
N GLU A 44 -11.30 13.14 6.06
CA GLU A 44 -10.38 14.27 5.86
C GLU A 44 -9.82 14.87 7.17
N PRO A 45 -10.59 15.00 8.28
CA PRO A 45 -10.02 15.44 9.55
C PRO A 45 -8.86 14.56 10.05
N LEU A 46 -8.88 13.26 9.73
CA LEU A 46 -7.87 12.28 10.14
C LEU A 46 -6.58 12.37 9.30
N ARG A 47 -6.57 13.16 8.21
CA ARG A 47 -5.44 13.26 7.28
C ARG A 47 -4.16 13.70 7.98
N LYS A 48 -4.26 14.61 8.95
CA LYS A 48 -3.10 15.14 9.69
C LYS A 48 -2.44 14.13 10.63
N GLN A 49 -3.20 13.18 11.20
CA GLN A 49 -2.65 12.18 12.12
C GLN A 49 -2.27 10.87 11.42
N ALA A 50 -2.79 10.67 10.21
CA ALA A 50 -2.44 9.53 9.39
C ALA A 50 -1.02 9.65 8.83
N HIS A 51 -0.43 8.53 8.42
CA HIS A 51 0.75 8.52 7.56
C HIS A 51 0.51 7.61 6.38
N THR A 52 1.13 7.92 5.24
CA THR A 52 1.01 7.09 4.03
C THR A 52 2.36 6.59 3.59
N MET A 53 2.42 5.29 3.31
CA MET A 53 3.56 4.65 2.68
C MET A 53 3.13 4.18 1.29
N VAL A 54 3.75 4.73 0.25
CA VAL A 54 3.51 4.35 -1.14
C VAL A 54 4.64 3.45 -1.60
N HIS A 55 4.31 2.19 -1.90
CA HIS A 55 5.20 1.31 -2.64
C HIS A 55 4.81 1.38 -4.10
N SER A 56 5.70 1.86 -4.96
CA SER A 56 5.47 2.00 -6.40
C SER A 56 4.72 0.81 -6.99
N GLN A 57 5.13 -0.41 -6.64
CA GLN A 57 4.49 -1.62 -7.16
C GLN A 57 3.26 -2.11 -6.37
N ARG A 58 3.15 -1.90 -5.06
CA ARG A 58 2.23 -2.69 -4.22
C ARG A 58 1.01 -1.95 -3.72
N GLY A 59 0.89 -0.65 -4.00
CA GLY A 59 -0.20 0.16 -3.48
C GLY A 59 0.28 1.25 -2.54
N ALA A 60 -0.69 1.92 -1.94
CA ALA A 60 -0.47 2.78 -0.78
C ALA A 60 -0.97 2.06 0.49
N ILE A 61 -0.33 2.38 1.62
CA ILE A 61 -0.74 1.94 2.94
C ILE A 61 -1.00 3.21 3.74
N HIS A 62 -2.27 3.46 4.06
CA HIS A 62 -2.68 4.58 4.89
C HIS A 62 -2.85 4.07 6.31
N VAL A 63 -2.05 4.57 7.21
CA VAL A 63 -2.08 4.20 8.61
C VAL A 63 -2.72 5.33 9.39
N ILE A 64 -3.78 5.01 10.13
CA ILE A 64 -4.56 5.99 10.89
C ILE A 64 -4.55 5.53 12.35
N PRO A 65 -3.68 6.10 13.19
CA PRO A 65 -3.74 5.87 14.63
C PRO A 65 -4.97 6.58 15.20
N PHE A 66 -5.54 6.00 16.25
CA PHE A 66 -6.59 6.64 17.05
C PHE A 66 -6.14 6.72 18.50
N THR A 67 -6.43 7.85 19.14
CA THR A 67 -6.12 8.09 20.56
C THR A 67 -7.38 8.08 21.42
N SER A 68 -8.56 8.14 20.80
CA SER A 68 -9.83 8.06 21.50
C SER A 68 -10.79 7.12 20.81
N ARG A 69 -11.59 6.44 21.62
CA ARG A 69 -12.63 5.53 21.14
C ARG A 69 -13.69 6.23 20.32
N ALA A 70 -14.17 7.39 20.79
CA ALA A 70 -15.24 8.13 20.13
C ALA A 70 -14.86 8.55 18.71
N GLU A 71 -13.60 8.98 18.51
CA GLU A 71 -13.06 9.31 17.19
C GLU A 71 -13.01 8.07 16.28
N PHE A 72 -12.53 6.93 16.80
CA PHE A 72 -12.50 5.67 16.05
C PHE A 72 -13.91 5.22 15.64
N GLU A 73 -14.85 5.18 16.58
CA GLU A 73 -16.24 4.75 16.32
C GLU A 73 -16.93 5.69 15.31
N ALA A 74 -16.67 6.99 15.37
CA ALA A 74 -17.19 7.95 14.39
C ALA A 74 -16.59 7.74 12.98
N ALA A 75 -15.31 7.38 12.89
CA ALA A 75 -14.63 7.13 11.62
C ALA A 75 -14.96 5.75 11.03
N TRP A 76 -15.29 4.77 11.87
CA TRP A 76 -15.35 3.35 11.50
C TRP A 76 -16.27 3.04 10.31
N PRO A 77 -17.53 3.55 10.23
CA PRO A 77 -18.38 3.32 9.06
C PRO A 77 -17.77 3.85 7.75
N HIS A 78 -17.06 4.97 7.82
CA HIS A 78 -16.42 5.60 6.67
C HIS A 78 -15.17 4.83 6.24
N ILE A 79 -14.39 4.33 7.19
CA ILE A 79 -13.26 3.42 6.93
C ILE A 79 -13.77 2.14 6.24
N LEU A 80 -14.86 1.54 6.73
CA LEU A 80 -15.44 0.35 6.11
C LEU A 80 -15.93 0.60 4.68
N SER A 81 -16.44 1.79 4.38
CA SER A 81 -16.96 2.14 3.06
C SER A 81 -15.90 2.15 1.95
N VAL A 82 -14.62 2.33 2.28
CA VAL A 82 -13.52 2.29 1.28
C VAL A 82 -13.02 0.87 1.01
N LYS A 83 -13.40 -0.12 1.83
CA LYS A 83 -13.03 -1.52 1.66
C LYS A 83 -13.64 -2.05 0.37
N SER A 84 -12.87 -2.83 -0.40
CA SER A 84 -13.46 -3.53 -1.53
C SER A 84 -14.49 -4.58 -1.08
N SER A 85 -15.53 -4.77 -1.88
CA SER A 85 -16.53 -5.81 -1.64
C SER A 85 -15.86 -7.18 -1.51
N LYS A 86 -16.29 -7.98 -0.53
CA LYS A 86 -15.76 -9.32 -0.19
C LYS A 86 -14.27 -9.39 0.19
N ALA A 87 -13.54 -8.26 0.22
CA ALA A 87 -12.19 -8.23 0.75
C ALA A 87 -12.22 -8.49 2.27
N PRO A 88 -11.22 -9.22 2.82
CA PRO A 88 -11.22 -9.55 4.23
C PRO A 88 -10.96 -8.33 5.11
N LEU A 89 -11.47 -8.38 6.34
CA LEU A 89 -11.00 -7.55 7.45
C LEU A 89 -10.01 -8.37 8.28
N ILE A 90 -8.82 -7.84 8.51
CA ILE A 90 -7.73 -8.55 9.20
C ILE A 90 -7.59 -7.96 10.59
N LEU A 91 -7.61 -8.79 11.62
CA LEU A 91 -7.45 -8.36 13.02
C LEU A 91 -6.01 -8.58 13.46
N LEU A 92 -5.38 -7.52 13.98
CA LEU A 92 -4.02 -7.52 14.49
C LEU A 92 -4.02 -7.23 16.00
N ARG A 93 -3.01 -7.75 16.70
CA ARG A 93 -2.84 -7.54 18.14
C ARG A 93 -2.13 -6.23 18.41
N SER A 94 -2.62 -5.48 19.39
CA SER A 94 -1.91 -4.31 19.92
C SER A 94 -0.78 -4.69 20.90
N PRO A 95 0.34 -3.93 20.93
CA PRO A 95 0.75 -3.00 19.89
C PRO A 95 1.24 -3.79 18.66
N ASP A 96 0.94 -3.29 17.47
CA ASP A 96 1.49 -3.84 16.23
C ASP A 96 2.64 -2.96 15.74
N LYS A 97 3.83 -3.55 15.59
CA LYS A 97 5.05 -2.83 15.20
C LYS A 97 5.36 -2.89 13.70
N SER A 98 4.58 -3.63 12.92
CA SER A 98 4.84 -3.76 11.49
C SER A 98 4.54 -2.43 10.79
N LEU A 99 5.48 -1.92 9.97
CA LEU A 99 5.28 -0.65 9.26
C LEU A 99 5.04 0.56 10.20
N GLY A 100 5.65 0.55 11.39
CA GLY A 100 5.48 1.57 12.42
C GLY A 100 4.60 1.06 13.57
N GLU A 101 4.93 1.48 14.80
CA GLU A 101 4.19 1.08 16.00
C GLU A 101 2.83 1.77 16.05
N ILE A 102 1.77 0.96 16.13
CA ILE A 102 0.40 1.40 16.34
C ILE A 102 -0.13 0.69 17.58
N LYS A 103 -0.66 1.45 18.53
CA LYS A 103 -1.38 0.91 19.68
C LYS A 103 -2.82 0.60 19.33
N ALA A 104 -3.52 1.52 18.68
CA ALA A 104 -4.90 1.34 18.26
C ALA A 104 -5.15 2.07 16.94
N GLY A 105 -5.87 1.44 16.03
CA GLY A 105 -6.31 2.07 14.79
C GLY A 105 -6.34 1.15 13.59
N VAL A 106 -6.16 1.71 12.40
CA VAL A 106 -6.30 0.97 11.13
C VAL A 106 -5.11 1.15 10.19
N ARG A 107 -4.87 0.12 9.37
CA ARG A 107 -4.09 0.24 8.13
C ARG A 107 -4.99 -0.07 6.95
N ILE A 108 -5.05 0.85 6.00
CA ILE A 108 -5.85 0.70 4.79
C ILE A 108 -4.88 0.51 3.62
N PHE A 109 -4.86 -0.69 3.07
CA PHE A 109 -4.04 -1.03 1.92
C PHE A 109 -4.84 -0.76 0.66
N SER A 110 -4.48 0.28 -0.10
CA SER A 110 -5.23 0.73 -1.26
C SER A 110 -4.46 0.52 -2.57
N PRO A 111 -5.16 0.27 -3.69
CA PRO A 111 -4.53 0.31 -5.02
C PRO A 111 -4.13 1.75 -5.37
N LEU A 112 -3.06 1.91 -6.17
CA LEU A 112 -2.67 3.20 -6.76
C LEU A 112 -3.63 3.59 -7.89
N THR A 113 -4.88 3.86 -7.53
CA THR A 113 -5.98 4.07 -8.47
C THR A 113 -5.69 5.30 -9.35
N GLY A 114 -5.78 5.12 -10.66
CA GLY A 114 -5.55 6.19 -11.62
C GLY A 114 -4.09 6.38 -12.05
N THR A 115 -3.13 5.71 -11.41
CA THR A 115 -1.74 5.68 -11.88
C THR A 115 -1.67 4.98 -13.24
N LEU A 116 -0.95 5.60 -14.16
CA LEU A 116 -0.71 5.07 -15.50
C LEU A 116 0.60 4.28 -15.49
N ILE A 117 0.58 3.08 -16.09
CA ILE A 117 1.78 2.27 -16.26
C ILE A 117 1.91 1.79 -17.71
N THR A 118 3.13 1.65 -18.21
CA THR A 118 3.36 0.93 -19.47
C THR A 118 3.26 -0.58 -19.24
N PRO A 119 3.10 -1.39 -20.31
CA PRO A 119 3.22 -2.85 -20.23
C PRO A 119 4.53 -3.33 -19.57
N LYS A 120 5.61 -2.54 -19.71
CA LYS A 120 6.93 -2.79 -19.09
C LYS A 120 7.00 -2.38 -17.61
N GLY A 121 5.93 -1.79 -17.06
CA GLY A 121 5.83 -1.42 -15.65
C GLY A 121 6.33 -0.01 -15.31
N THR A 122 6.77 0.78 -16.30
CA THR A 122 7.16 2.19 -16.10
C THR A 122 5.94 2.99 -15.67
N GLN A 123 6.07 3.75 -14.59
CA GLN A 123 4.97 4.53 -14.02
C GLN A 123 5.01 5.97 -14.50
N TYR A 124 3.83 6.55 -14.70
CA TYR A 124 3.65 7.94 -15.06
C TYR A 124 2.65 8.58 -14.10
N PRO A 125 2.81 9.89 -13.79
CA PRO A 125 1.83 10.61 -13.01
C PRO A 125 0.48 10.65 -13.76
N PRO A 126 -0.64 10.78 -13.04
CA PRO A 126 -1.94 11.02 -13.67
C PRO A 126 -1.89 12.24 -14.60
N GLY A 127 -2.53 12.17 -15.77
CA GLY A 127 -2.54 13.27 -16.75
C GLY A 127 -1.39 13.24 -17.78
N ALA A 128 -0.46 12.27 -17.67
CA ALA A 128 0.67 12.14 -18.59
C ALA A 128 0.35 11.35 -19.88
N GLU A 129 -0.92 11.03 -20.16
CA GLU A 129 -1.36 10.20 -21.29
C GLU A 129 -0.76 10.67 -22.62
N ALA A 130 -0.79 11.98 -22.87
CA ALA A 130 -0.31 12.60 -24.11
C ALA A 130 1.22 12.51 -24.30
N HIS A 131 1.98 12.12 -23.27
CA HIS A 131 3.44 12.05 -23.29
C HIS A 131 3.97 10.60 -23.38
N ILE A 132 3.07 9.61 -23.38
CA ILE A 132 3.44 8.21 -23.51
C ILE A 132 3.62 7.89 -25.00
N ARG A 133 4.89 7.80 -25.45
CA ARG A 133 5.29 7.68 -26.86
C ARG A 133 4.51 6.66 -27.69
N ASP A 134 4.15 5.53 -27.09
CA ASP A 134 3.47 4.44 -27.80
C ASP A 134 1.95 4.51 -27.69
N GLY A 135 1.39 5.47 -26.95
CA GLY A 135 -0.03 5.57 -26.59
C GLY A 135 -0.57 4.39 -25.77
N LYS A 136 0.27 3.38 -25.49
CA LYS A 136 -0.09 2.17 -24.76
C LYS A 136 0.21 2.35 -23.28
N PHE A 137 -0.84 2.45 -22.48
CA PHE A 137 -0.76 2.47 -21.04
C PHE A 137 -1.90 1.66 -20.42
N LEU A 138 -1.70 1.30 -19.17
CA LEU A 138 -2.63 0.58 -18.34
C LEU A 138 -2.98 1.49 -17.17
N LYS A 139 -4.26 1.54 -16.83
CA LYS A 139 -4.73 2.22 -15.64
C LYS A 139 -4.79 1.23 -14.49
N ILE A 140 -4.15 1.54 -13.36
CA ILE A 140 -4.29 0.76 -12.13
C ILE A 140 -5.60 1.13 -11.45
N GLY A 141 -6.32 0.14 -10.93
CA GLY A 141 -7.54 0.34 -10.15
C GLY A 141 -8.82 0.07 -10.95
N PRO A 142 -9.99 0.26 -10.31
CA PRO A 142 -11.28 -0.05 -10.93
C PRO A 142 -11.61 0.86 -12.14
N PRO A 143 -12.47 0.40 -13.07
CA PRO A 143 -13.07 -0.95 -13.09
C PRO A 143 -12.05 -2.01 -13.54
N TRP A 144 -11.95 -3.10 -12.78
CA TRP A 144 -11.16 -4.26 -13.17
C TRP A 144 -11.94 -5.12 -14.17
N PRO A 145 -11.27 -5.74 -15.18
CA PRO A 145 -11.90 -6.69 -16.09
C PRO A 145 -12.56 -7.86 -15.35
N ASP A 146 -13.65 -8.41 -15.91
CA ASP A 146 -14.40 -9.47 -15.22
C ASP A 146 -13.59 -10.76 -15.02
N HIS A 147 -12.69 -11.10 -15.94
CA HIS A 147 -11.80 -12.26 -15.81
C HIS A 147 -10.79 -12.16 -14.64
N VAL A 148 -10.63 -10.97 -14.04
CA VAL A 148 -9.80 -10.80 -12.84
C VAL A 148 -10.56 -11.18 -11.58
N LYS A 149 -11.89 -11.06 -11.58
CA LYS A 149 -12.73 -11.34 -10.42
C LYS A 149 -12.92 -12.85 -10.27
N SER A 150 -13.12 -13.30 -9.03
CA SER A 150 -13.60 -14.67 -8.78
C SER A 150 -15.05 -14.83 -9.27
N GLU A 151 -15.56 -16.07 -9.28
CA GLU A 151 -16.97 -16.36 -9.54
C GLU A 151 -17.92 -15.61 -8.59
N SER A 152 -17.48 -15.42 -7.34
CA SER A 152 -18.21 -14.61 -6.36
C SER A 152 -18.08 -13.10 -6.60
N GLY A 153 -17.38 -12.64 -7.63
CA GLY A 153 -17.13 -11.23 -7.91
C GLY A 153 -16.06 -10.57 -7.00
N ALA A 154 -15.39 -11.35 -6.15
CA ALA A 154 -14.33 -10.84 -5.29
C ALA A 154 -13.06 -10.57 -6.10
N LEU A 155 -12.40 -9.45 -5.85
CA LEU A 155 -11.10 -9.16 -6.44
C LEU A 155 -9.99 -9.95 -5.73
N PRO A 156 -8.93 -10.40 -6.43
CA PRO A 156 -7.74 -10.93 -5.78
C PRO A 156 -7.01 -9.82 -5.01
N LYS A 157 -6.12 -10.20 -4.09
CA LYS A 157 -5.29 -9.21 -3.37
C LYS A 157 -4.39 -8.43 -4.32
N PHE A 158 -3.75 -9.15 -5.23
CA PHE A 158 -2.86 -8.62 -6.25
C PHE A 158 -3.23 -9.15 -7.63
N VAL A 159 -2.89 -8.38 -8.64
CA VAL A 159 -2.94 -8.72 -10.06
C VAL A 159 -1.56 -8.53 -10.66
N LEU A 160 -1.34 -9.12 -11.82
CA LEU A 160 -0.16 -8.90 -12.64
C LEU A 160 -0.58 -8.68 -14.09
N TYR A 161 0.19 -7.90 -14.83
CA TYR A 161 -0.03 -7.72 -16.25
C TYR A 161 0.93 -8.61 -17.05
N GLU A 162 0.39 -9.59 -17.78
CA GLU A 162 1.15 -10.52 -18.62
C GLU A 162 0.34 -10.83 -19.89
N ASN A 163 1.02 -11.07 -21.01
CA ASN A 163 0.38 -11.43 -22.29
C ASN A 163 -0.77 -10.48 -22.67
N ASP A 164 -0.51 -9.19 -22.47
CA ASP A 164 -1.45 -8.08 -22.67
C ASP A 164 -2.76 -8.14 -21.88
N LYS A 165 -2.77 -8.82 -20.73
CA LYS A 165 -3.95 -8.97 -19.87
C LYS A 165 -3.60 -8.86 -18.39
N TRP A 166 -4.55 -8.34 -17.62
CA TRP A 166 -4.51 -8.44 -16.16
C TRP A 166 -4.87 -9.86 -15.74
N THR A 167 -4.08 -10.47 -14.89
CA THR A 167 -4.39 -11.79 -14.34
C THR A 167 -4.26 -11.77 -12.81
N PRO A 168 -5.06 -12.59 -12.09
CA PRO A 168 -4.90 -12.75 -10.65
C PRO A 168 -3.50 -13.24 -10.29
N TYR A 169 -2.86 -12.61 -9.30
CA TYR A 169 -1.61 -13.09 -8.73
C TYR A 169 -1.90 -14.16 -7.67
N THR A 170 -1.32 -15.35 -7.87
CA THR A 170 -1.52 -16.53 -7.01
C THR A 170 -0.21 -16.96 -6.37
N LYS A 171 -0.26 -17.78 -5.30
CA LYS A 171 0.95 -18.35 -4.68
C LYS A 171 1.78 -19.20 -5.65
N LYS A 172 1.12 -19.90 -6.58
CA LYS A 172 1.81 -20.67 -7.63
C LYS A 172 2.66 -19.73 -8.50
N LYS A 173 2.09 -18.60 -8.92
CA LYS A 173 2.84 -17.55 -9.62
C LYS A 173 3.91 -16.93 -8.73
N ALA A 174 3.68 -16.74 -7.44
CA ALA A 174 4.71 -16.21 -6.55
C ALA A 174 6.04 -17.01 -6.57
N LYS A 175 5.94 -18.34 -6.66
CA LYS A 175 7.11 -19.23 -6.79
C LYS A 175 7.79 -19.13 -8.16
N GLU A 176 7.01 -18.95 -9.23
CA GLU A 176 7.53 -18.77 -10.59
C GLU A 176 8.22 -17.40 -10.77
N TYR A 177 7.72 -16.39 -10.08
CA TYR A 177 8.16 -15.00 -10.17
C TYR A 177 9.20 -14.59 -9.12
N SER A 178 9.66 -15.52 -8.26
CA SER A 178 10.58 -15.23 -7.15
C SER A 178 11.89 -14.57 -7.59
N ASP A 179 12.30 -14.77 -8.85
CA ASP A 179 13.67 -14.44 -9.24
C ASP A 179 13.82 -13.13 -10.00
N LYS A 180 12.83 -12.61 -10.75
CA LYS A 180 13.12 -11.51 -11.72
C LYS A 180 12.04 -10.46 -12.04
N ARG A 181 10.79 -10.50 -11.54
CA ARG A 181 9.71 -9.62 -12.09
C ARG A 181 8.64 -9.13 -11.11
N LEU A 182 9.03 -8.60 -9.95
CA LEU A 182 8.07 -7.95 -9.02
C LEU A 182 7.41 -6.68 -9.61
N HIS A 183 8.03 -6.06 -10.63
CA HIS A 183 7.60 -4.80 -11.25
C HIS A 183 6.19 -4.80 -11.85
N HIS A 184 5.55 -5.96 -12.06
CA HIS A 184 4.22 -6.06 -12.68
C HIS A 184 3.11 -6.38 -11.67
N ILE A 185 3.44 -6.71 -10.42
CA ILE A 185 2.44 -7.01 -9.40
C ILE A 185 1.82 -5.68 -8.96
N ARG A 186 0.50 -5.60 -8.92
CA ARG A 186 -0.27 -4.43 -8.46
C ARG A 186 -1.36 -4.87 -7.51
N ARG A 187 -1.63 -4.09 -6.47
CA ARG A 187 -2.78 -4.33 -5.59
C ARG A 187 -4.07 -4.06 -6.36
N ALA A 188 -5.03 -4.97 -6.25
CA ALA A 188 -6.30 -4.84 -6.96
C ALA A 188 -7.45 -4.37 -6.05
N ARG A 189 -7.36 -4.63 -4.75
CA ARG A 189 -8.45 -4.37 -3.80
C ARG A 189 -7.98 -3.62 -2.57
N THR A 190 -8.89 -2.86 -2.00
CA THR A 190 -8.71 -2.20 -0.71
C THR A 190 -8.97 -3.19 0.42
N GLU A 191 -7.99 -3.37 1.30
CA GLU A 191 -8.07 -4.21 2.50
C GLU A 191 -7.85 -3.35 3.74
N ILE A 192 -8.43 -3.77 4.87
CA ILE A 192 -8.27 -3.10 6.16
C ILE A 192 -7.63 -4.08 7.13
N GLU A 193 -6.57 -3.64 7.78
CA GLU A 193 -6.06 -4.24 9.00
C GLU A 193 -6.50 -3.38 10.19
N LEU A 194 -7.06 -4.02 11.21
CA LEU A 194 -7.56 -3.39 12.42
C LEU A 194 -6.66 -3.79 13.59
N VAL A 195 -5.98 -2.83 14.20
CA VAL A 195 -5.12 -3.06 15.37
C VAL A 195 -5.97 -2.93 16.63
N VAL A 196 -6.23 -4.06 17.27
CA VAL A 196 -7.17 -4.22 18.38
C VAL A 196 -6.42 -4.17 19.71
N ASP A 197 -6.71 -3.15 20.52
CA ASP A 197 -6.20 -2.99 21.89
C ASP A 197 -7.24 -3.32 22.97
N GLY A 198 -8.53 -3.35 22.62
CA GLY A 198 -9.61 -3.64 23.55
C GLY A 198 -10.10 -2.44 24.35
N ASP A 199 -9.42 -1.29 24.29
CA ASP A 199 -9.93 -0.03 24.83
C ASP A 199 -10.43 0.89 23.71
N ILE A 200 -9.55 1.40 22.85
CA ILE A 200 -9.93 2.32 21.76
C ILE A 200 -10.62 1.54 20.63
N VAL A 201 -10.01 0.45 20.19
CA VAL A 201 -10.56 -0.49 19.21
C VAL A 201 -11.02 -1.74 19.96
N ASP A 202 -12.31 -1.75 20.30
CA ASP A 202 -12.97 -2.86 21.01
C ASP A 202 -13.98 -3.58 20.09
N LEU A 203 -13.69 -4.85 19.79
CA LEU A 203 -14.52 -5.69 18.92
C LEU A 203 -15.91 -6.00 19.52
N ASN A 204 -16.11 -5.82 20.83
CA ASN A 204 -17.42 -6.02 21.46
C ASN A 204 -18.36 -4.83 21.25
N ARG A 205 -17.85 -3.70 20.77
CA ARG A 205 -18.59 -2.43 20.66
C ARG A 205 -18.73 -1.91 19.24
N ILE A 206 -17.88 -2.35 18.33
CA ILE A 206 -18.00 -1.98 16.92
C ILE A 206 -18.72 -3.05 16.10
N PRO A 207 -19.62 -2.66 15.18
CA PRO A 207 -20.21 -3.59 14.25
C PRO A 207 -19.15 -4.04 13.24
N LEU A 208 -19.02 -5.36 13.08
CA LEU A 208 -18.29 -5.94 11.96
C LEU A 208 -19.26 -6.20 10.80
N PRO A 209 -18.87 -5.99 9.53
CA PRO A 209 -19.78 -6.25 8.42
C PRO A 209 -20.08 -7.74 8.29
N LEU A 210 -21.37 -8.11 8.26
CA LEU A 210 -21.84 -9.50 8.27
C LEU A 210 -21.26 -10.35 7.13
N ASP A 211 -21.16 -9.79 5.93
CA ASP A 211 -20.68 -10.49 4.73
C ASP A 211 -19.16 -10.34 4.49
N THR A 212 -18.41 -9.89 5.50
CA THR A 212 -16.96 -9.70 5.38
C THR A 212 -16.19 -10.86 6.00
N PRO A 213 -15.35 -11.56 5.21
CA PRO A 213 -14.43 -12.55 5.78
C PRO A 213 -13.52 -11.91 6.83
N ILE A 214 -13.47 -12.50 8.02
CA ILE A 214 -12.58 -12.06 9.09
C ILE A 214 -11.36 -12.97 9.14
N ILE A 215 -10.16 -12.37 9.13
CA ILE A 215 -8.90 -13.08 9.34
C ILE A 215 -8.31 -12.62 10.66
N ASP A 216 -8.48 -13.43 11.71
CA ASP A 216 -7.89 -13.13 13.01
C ASP A 216 -6.42 -13.55 13.07
N LYS A 217 -5.53 -12.55 13.19
CA LYS A 217 -4.08 -12.74 13.37
C LYS A 217 -3.61 -12.31 14.76
N ARG A 218 -4.52 -11.96 15.70
CA ARG A 218 -4.14 -11.48 17.04
C ARG A 218 -3.35 -12.51 17.85
N PHE A 219 -3.54 -13.80 17.56
CA PHE A 219 -2.99 -14.92 18.33
C PHE A 219 -2.01 -15.81 17.55
N ARG A 220 -1.62 -15.43 16.33
CA ARG A 220 -0.66 -16.25 15.57
C ARG A 220 0.76 -15.97 16.04
N ASP A 221 1.53 -17.02 16.28
CA ASP A 221 2.99 -16.94 16.31
C ASP A 221 3.44 -16.33 14.99
N VAL A 222 4.00 -15.13 15.04
CA VAL A 222 4.27 -14.29 13.87
C VAL A 222 5.40 -14.93 13.06
N LYS A 223 5.05 -15.83 12.13
CA LYS A 223 5.87 -16.02 10.93
C LYS A 223 5.56 -14.85 10.01
N ILE A 224 6.48 -13.89 9.96
CA ILE A 224 6.46 -12.81 8.99
C ILE A 224 6.41 -13.45 7.60
N ASP A 225 5.35 -13.20 6.84
CA ASP A 225 5.31 -13.59 5.43
C ASP A 225 6.44 -12.78 4.76
N PRO A 226 7.47 -13.44 4.18
CA PRO A 226 8.64 -12.75 3.61
C PRO A 226 8.28 -11.87 2.40
N LEU A 227 7.01 -11.87 1.99
CA LEU A 227 6.47 -10.92 1.02
C LEU A 227 6.10 -9.58 1.64
N PHE A 228 6.50 -9.28 2.88
CA PHE A 228 6.51 -7.93 3.47
C PHE A 228 7.93 -7.50 3.81
#